data_AF-A0A815ZEA0-F1
#
_entry.id   AF-A0A815ZEA0-F1
#
_cell.length_a   1.000
_cell.length_b   1.000
_cell.length_c   1.000
_cell.angle_alpha   90.00
_cell.angle_beta   90.00
_cell.angle_gamma   90.00
#
_symmetry.space_group_name_H-M   'P 1'
#
loop_
_entity.id
_entity.type
_entity.pdbx_description
1 polymer ?
#
loop_
_entity_poly.entity_id
_entity_poly.type
_entity_poly.pdbx_seq_one_letter_code
_entity_poly.pdbx_strand_id
1 'polypeptide(L)'
;HKIDQLAEISDLTKMDCSSSENVDNIIDSGDMLRLITNELIKILMLDDDDENKDKIVNDLLEHGRQSLTNYEEDIIPEIYKEQINSNDSELIKSLKKYFQLKWEKQYGLSNEWFISFLKQYKNKKHPDLYEYVLTRTAEHGNKYMKNYPILSIVLQLLFEDIDDKCLKEKCVFDDLWFSITNDGLKSITKYSDYIIAEIMNEQINKKQPGLFQALREFYRQDLFQLFKQSDITDNQNLYDLVLDNIAEHGWINGIKTIQDKITPKRYKILLENIDLFLKRRRGNSNLNLSCLLDFTRNQIYHS
;
A
#
# COMPACT_ATOMS: atom_id res chain seq x y z
N HIS A 1 41.13 43.34 -54.35
CA HIS A 1 40.70 41.93 -54.20
C HIS A 1 39.40 41.97 -53.39
N LYS A 2 38.20 41.87 -53.98
CA LYS A 2 37.54 40.66 -54.54
C LYS A 2 37.60 39.49 -53.55
N ILE A 3 36.58 38.74 -53.17
CA ILE A 3 35.17 38.54 -53.55
C ILE A 3 34.60 37.56 -52.49
N ASP A 4 33.31 37.66 -52.16
CA ASP A 4 32.30 36.62 -51.85
C ASP A 4 32.71 35.27 -51.21
N GLN A 5 32.12 34.90 -50.05
CA GLN A 5 30.90 34.08 -49.86
C GLN A 5 31.13 32.56 -49.87
N LEU A 6 30.40 31.89 -48.94
CA LEU A 6 29.85 30.51 -49.04
C LEU A 6 30.90 29.38 -49.07
N ALA A 7 30.65 28.14 -48.72
CA ALA A 7 29.61 27.37 -48.06
C ALA A 7 30.25 25.97 -47.90
N GLU A 8 29.96 25.23 -46.84
CA GLU A 8 29.93 23.75 -46.86
C GLU A 8 29.54 23.22 -45.48
N ILE A 9 28.22 23.19 -45.23
CA ILE A 9 27.61 22.15 -44.42
C ILE A 9 26.54 21.53 -45.31
N SER A 10 26.93 20.51 -46.05
CA SER A 10 26.11 19.48 -46.68
C SER A 10 26.81 18.16 -46.32
N ASP A 11 26.19 17.01 -46.11
CA ASP A 11 24.85 16.52 -46.29
C ASP A 11 24.65 15.38 -45.30
N LEU A 12 23.45 15.25 -44.76
CA LEU A 12 22.80 13.93 -44.63
C LEU A 12 21.29 14.15 -44.52
N THR A 13 20.71 14.18 -45.71
CA THR A 13 19.29 14.09 -46.02
C THR A 13 18.69 12.75 -45.61
N LYS A 14 17.45 12.84 -45.09
CA LYS A 14 16.29 11.93 -45.21
C LYS A 14 15.30 12.37 -44.11
N MET A 15 14.38 13.29 -44.34
CA MET A 15 13.19 13.24 -45.18
C MET A 15 12.26 12.06 -44.83
N ASP A 16 11.10 12.46 -44.28
CA ASP A 16 9.79 11.83 -44.18
C ASP A 16 9.60 10.57 -43.31
N CYS A 17 8.82 10.71 -42.22
CA CYS A 17 7.38 10.44 -42.26
C CYS A 17 6.74 10.51 -40.86
N SER A 18 5.50 11.00 -40.86
CA SER A 18 4.44 10.78 -39.85
C SER A 18 4.70 11.28 -38.43
N SER A 19 4.15 12.47 -38.18
CA SER A 19 3.35 12.72 -36.98
C SER A 19 2.35 11.58 -36.76
N SER A 20 2.73 10.58 -35.96
CA SER A 20 1.73 9.77 -35.26
C SER A 20 1.38 10.54 -34.00
N GLU A 21 0.21 11.15 -34.02
CA GLU A 21 -0.54 11.48 -32.83
C GLU A 21 -0.62 10.21 -31.98
N ASN A 22 0.25 10.08 -30.98
CA ASN A 22 -0.12 9.32 -29.80
C ASN A 22 -1.22 10.16 -29.14
N VAL A 23 -2.45 9.94 -29.62
CA VAL A 23 -3.64 10.13 -28.84
C VAL A 23 -3.47 9.16 -27.68
N ASP A 24 -2.79 9.63 -26.63
CA ASP A 24 -2.98 9.10 -25.30
C ASP A 24 -4.47 9.32 -25.02
N ASN A 25 -5.26 8.32 -25.38
CA ASN A 25 -6.60 8.15 -24.83
C ASN A 25 -6.37 8.02 -23.33
N ILE A 26 -6.42 9.16 -22.65
CA ILE A 26 -6.57 9.23 -21.20
C ILE A 26 -7.96 8.66 -20.94
N ILE A 27 -8.05 7.32 -20.93
CA ILE A 27 -9.24 6.62 -20.45
C ILE A 27 -9.37 7.04 -19.00
N ASP A 28 -10.48 7.72 -18.70
CA ASP A 28 -10.78 8.14 -17.34
C ASP A 28 -10.79 6.92 -16.42
N SER A 29 -10.38 7.12 -15.17
CA SER A 29 -10.43 6.09 -14.13
C SER A 29 -11.84 5.50 -13.97
N GLY A 30 -12.89 6.32 -14.19
CA GLY A 30 -14.28 5.87 -14.22
C GLY A 30 -14.60 4.91 -15.37
N ASP A 31 -14.06 5.17 -16.56
CA ASP A 31 -14.28 4.32 -17.74
C ASP A 31 -13.60 2.95 -17.59
N MET A 32 -12.39 2.89 -17.01
CA MET A 32 -11.71 1.62 -16.75
C MET A 32 -12.42 0.77 -15.67
N LEU A 33 -12.94 1.40 -14.61
CA LEU A 33 -13.70 0.69 -13.58
C LEU A 33 -14.99 0.09 -14.15
N ARG A 34 -15.67 0.85 -15.01
CA ARG A 34 -16.87 0.37 -15.71
C ARG A 34 -16.54 -0.78 -16.67
N LEU A 35 -15.43 -0.71 -17.39
CA LEU A 35 -14.98 -1.81 -18.24
C LEU A 35 -14.74 -3.09 -17.46
N ILE A 36 -14.07 -3.02 -16.30
CA ILE A 36 -13.82 -4.20 -15.47
C ILE A 36 -15.11 -4.73 -14.84
N THR A 37 -16.00 -3.85 -14.38
CA THR A 37 -17.32 -4.25 -13.87
C THR A 37 -18.09 -5.06 -14.91
N ASN A 38 -18.13 -4.59 -16.15
CA ASN A 38 -18.77 -5.32 -17.25
C ASN A 38 -18.04 -6.62 -17.61
N GLU A 39 -16.72 -6.66 -17.44
CA GLU A 39 -15.90 -7.87 -17.62
C GLU A 39 -16.28 -8.93 -16.58
N LEU A 40 -16.40 -8.56 -15.31
CA LEU A 40 -16.82 -9.46 -14.22
C LEU A 40 -18.24 -10.02 -14.44
N ILE A 41 -19.19 -9.17 -14.83
CA ILE A 41 -20.56 -9.60 -15.16
C ILE A 41 -20.56 -10.66 -16.27
N LYS A 42 -19.76 -10.45 -17.31
CA LYS A 42 -19.64 -11.39 -18.45
C LYS A 42 -18.99 -12.71 -18.04
N ILE A 43 -17.89 -12.65 -17.28
CA ILE A 43 -17.16 -13.85 -16.82
C ILE A 43 -18.07 -14.75 -16.00
N LEU A 44 -18.91 -14.15 -15.14
CA LEU A 44 -19.83 -14.88 -14.28
C LEU A 44 -21.18 -15.19 -14.95
N MET A 45 -21.39 -14.70 -16.18
CA MET A 45 -22.66 -14.83 -16.90
C MET A 45 -23.86 -14.38 -16.04
N LEU A 46 -23.71 -13.29 -15.30
CA LEU A 46 -24.79 -12.76 -14.46
C LEU A 46 -25.88 -12.16 -15.35
N ASP A 47 -27.13 -12.56 -15.09
CA ASP A 47 -28.28 -12.05 -15.83
C ASP A 47 -28.49 -10.56 -15.58
N ASP A 48 -28.90 -9.83 -16.61
CA ASP A 48 -29.14 -8.39 -16.48
C ASP A 48 -30.32 -8.06 -15.57
N ASP A 49 -31.23 -9.03 -15.37
CA ASP A 49 -32.40 -8.95 -14.49
C ASP A 49 -32.14 -9.52 -13.08
N ASP A 50 -30.92 -9.96 -12.78
CA ASP A 50 -30.56 -10.48 -11.46
C ASP A 50 -30.40 -9.35 -10.43
N GLU A 51 -31.24 -9.37 -9.39
CA GLU A 51 -31.22 -8.40 -8.29
C GLU A 51 -29.90 -8.44 -7.50
N ASN A 52 -29.19 -9.57 -7.51
CA ASN A 52 -27.93 -9.76 -6.80
C ASN A 52 -26.70 -9.34 -7.62
N LYS A 53 -26.84 -9.07 -8.93
CA LYS A 53 -25.73 -8.76 -9.83
C LYS A 53 -24.79 -7.67 -9.30
N ASP A 54 -25.34 -6.52 -8.91
CA ASP A 54 -24.54 -5.40 -8.39
C ASP A 54 -23.87 -5.75 -7.07
N LYS A 55 -24.55 -6.54 -6.23
CA LYS A 55 -24.03 -6.99 -4.94
C LYS A 55 -22.86 -7.95 -5.12
N ILE A 56 -22.98 -8.94 -6.01
CA ILE A 56 -21.92 -9.89 -6.34
C ILE A 56 -20.68 -9.15 -6.84
N VAL A 57 -20.85 -8.19 -7.76
CA VAL A 57 -19.73 -7.39 -8.28
C VAL A 57 -19.09 -6.56 -7.17
N ASN A 58 -19.88 -5.86 -6.35
CA ASN A 58 -19.32 -5.05 -5.26
C ASN A 58 -18.54 -5.89 -4.26
N ASP A 59 -19.08 -7.05 -3.88
CA ASP A 59 -18.42 -7.99 -2.97
C ASP A 59 -17.13 -8.56 -3.57
N LEU A 60 -17.07 -8.81 -4.88
CA LEU A 60 -15.83 -9.20 -5.56
C LEU A 60 -14.76 -8.11 -5.50
N LEU A 61 -15.16 -6.85 -5.74
CA LEU A 61 -14.24 -5.71 -5.72
C LEU A 61 -13.77 -5.36 -4.29
N GLU A 62 -14.55 -5.70 -3.27
CA GLU A 62 -14.22 -5.46 -1.87
C GLU A 62 -13.49 -6.64 -1.21
N HIS A 63 -13.94 -7.86 -1.44
CA HIS A 63 -13.53 -9.07 -0.71
C HIS A 63 -12.84 -10.11 -1.59
N GLY A 64 -12.61 -9.80 -2.88
CA GLY A 64 -11.92 -10.67 -3.82
C GLY A 64 -12.76 -11.87 -4.21
N ARG A 65 -12.14 -12.81 -4.93
CA ARG A 65 -12.81 -14.01 -5.44
C ARG A 65 -13.51 -14.83 -4.36
N GLN A 66 -12.96 -14.90 -3.15
CA GLN A 66 -13.52 -15.70 -2.06
C GLN A 66 -14.95 -15.29 -1.67
N SER A 67 -15.39 -14.07 -1.98
CA SER A 67 -16.78 -13.66 -1.74
C SER A 67 -17.80 -14.43 -2.57
N LEU A 68 -17.39 -15.04 -3.70
CA LEU A 68 -18.28 -15.88 -4.51
C LEU A 68 -18.82 -17.10 -3.77
N THR A 69 -18.16 -17.55 -2.71
CA THR A 69 -18.68 -18.64 -1.87
C THR A 69 -20.04 -18.31 -1.25
N ASN A 70 -20.41 -17.03 -1.15
CA ASN A 70 -21.72 -16.58 -0.68
C ASN A 70 -22.80 -16.57 -1.78
N TYR A 71 -22.41 -16.81 -3.04
CA TYR A 71 -23.24 -16.61 -4.24
C TYR A 71 -23.22 -17.83 -5.16
N GLU A 72 -22.91 -19.02 -4.61
CA GLU A 72 -22.84 -20.26 -5.40
C GLU A 72 -24.19 -20.62 -6.05
N GLU A 73 -25.31 -20.31 -5.39
CA GLU A 73 -26.66 -20.57 -5.92
C GLU A 73 -27.11 -19.53 -6.98
N ASP A 74 -26.46 -18.37 -7.02
CA ASP A 74 -26.75 -17.27 -7.95
C ASP A 74 -25.97 -17.38 -9.28
N ILE A 75 -25.03 -18.32 -9.39
CA ILE A 75 -24.13 -18.47 -10.53
C ILE A 75 -24.33 -19.85 -11.15
N ILE A 76 -24.27 -19.94 -12.49
CA ILE A 76 -24.32 -21.23 -13.20
C ILE A 76 -23.25 -22.17 -12.61
N PRO A 77 -23.60 -23.38 -12.14
CA PRO A 77 -22.68 -24.23 -11.37
C PRO A 77 -21.35 -24.55 -12.07
N GLU A 78 -21.37 -24.74 -13.39
CA GLU A 78 -20.16 -24.95 -14.20
C GLU A 78 -19.25 -23.72 -14.20
N ILE A 79 -19.83 -22.52 -14.36
CA ILE A 79 -19.10 -21.25 -14.36
C ILE A 79 -18.50 -20.99 -12.97
N TYR A 80 -19.30 -21.18 -11.91
CA TYR A 80 -18.80 -21.05 -10.54
C TYR A 80 -17.59 -21.95 -10.28
N LYS A 81 -17.71 -23.24 -10.63
CA LYS A 81 -16.61 -24.22 -10.46
C LYS A 81 -15.38 -23.85 -11.28
N GLU A 82 -15.54 -23.34 -12.50
CA GLU A 82 -14.43 -22.89 -13.33
C GLU A 82 -13.68 -21.72 -12.68
N GLN A 83 -14.42 -20.72 -12.19
CA GLN A 83 -13.82 -19.49 -11.70
C GLN A 83 -13.21 -19.63 -10.29
N ILE A 84 -13.77 -20.48 -9.43
CA ILE A 84 -13.33 -20.63 -8.03
C ILE A 84 -12.07 -21.52 -7.86
N ASN A 85 -11.85 -22.49 -8.75
CA ASN A 85 -10.86 -23.55 -8.51
C ASN A 85 -9.46 -23.32 -9.12
N SER A 86 -9.27 -22.26 -9.91
CA SER A 86 -7.99 -22.01 -10.61
C SER A 86 -7.49 -20.58 -10.40
N ASN A 87 -6.23 -20.40 -10.01
CA ASN A 87 -5.59 -19.08 -9.93
C ASN A 87 -5.35 -18.44 -11.30
N ASP A 88 -5.50 -19.21 -12.38
CA ASP A 88 -5.41 -18.73 -13.76
C ASP A 88 -6.79 -18.42 -14.36
N SER A 89 -7.86 -18.45 -13.56
CA SER A 89 -9.21 -18.13 -14.00
C SER A 89 -9.32 -16.71 -14.55
N GLU A 90 -10.24 -16.50 -15.48
CA GLU A 90 -10.50 -15.18 -16.05
C GLU A 90 -10.89 -14.19 -14.95
N LEU A 91 -11.68 -14.65 -13.98
CA LEU A 91 -12.05 -13.87 -12.81
C LEU A 91 -10.83 -13.33 -12.04
N ILE A 92 -9.84 -14.18 -11.73
CA ILE A 92 -8.63 -13.73 -11.03
C ILE A 92 -7.85 -12.73 -11.87
N LYS A 93 -7.74 -12.95 -13.18
CA LYS A 93 -7.05 -12.01 -14.09
C LYS A 93 -7.73 -10.63 -14.08
N SER A 94 -9.05 -10.57 -14.17
CA SER A 94 -9.82 -9.31 -14.14
C SER A 94 -9.73 -8.62 -12.77
N LEU A 95 -9.78 -9.38 -11.67
CA LEU A 95 -9.60 -8.83 -10.32
C LEU A 95 -8.18 -8.30 -10.08
N LYS A 96 -7.14 -8.99 -10.56
CA LYS A 96 -5.76 -8.48 -10.49
C LYS A 96 -5.62 -7.16 -11.25
N LYS A 97 -6.22 -7.06 -12.44
CA LYS A 97 -6.26 -5.80 -13.21
C LYS A 97 -6.97 -4.70 -12.42
N TYR A 98 -8.09 -4.99 -11.78
CA TYR A 98 -8.79 -4.03 -10.91
C TYR A 98 -7.90 -3.54 -9.76
N PHE A 99 -7.34 -4.45 -8.96
CA PHE A 99 -6.53 -4.06 -7.81
C PHE A 99 -5.25 -3.34 -8.20
N GLN A 100 -4.61 -3.74 -9.31
CA GLN A 100 -3.47 -3.01 -9.86
C GLN A 100 -3.87 -1.56 -10.22
N LEU A 101 -4.97 -1.36 -10.94
CA LEU A 101 -5.46 -0.02 -11.27
C LEU A 101 -5.83 0.77 -10.02
N LYS A 102 -6.44 0.14 -9.02
CA LYS A 102 -6.73 0.77 -7.73
C LYS A 102 -5.46 1.27 -7.06
N TRP A 103 -4.40 0.47 -7.05
CA TRP A 103 -3.11 0.86 -6.48
C TRP A 103 -2.46 2.00 -7.26
N GLU A 104 -2.46 1.92 -8.59
CA GLU A 104 -1.76 2.87 -9.45
C GLU A 104 -2.52 4.19 -9.65
N LYS A 105 -3.86 4.15 -9.72
CA LYS A 105 -4.68 5.33 -9.95
C LYS A 105 -5.17 5.89 -8.62
N GLN A 106 -5.95 5.13 -7.86
CA GLN A 106 -6.58 5.68 -6.66
C GLN A 106 -5.56 6.05 -5.58
N TYR A 107 -4.60 5.18 -5.30
CA TYR A 107 -3.62 5.42 -4.23
C TYR A 107 -2.37 6.15 -4.71
N GLY A 108 -1.99 5.93 -5.97
CA GLY A 108 -0.77 6.49 -6.56
C GLY A 108 -0.86 7.92 -7.06
N LEU A 109 -2.06 8.46 -7.33
CA LEU A 109 -2.23 9.81 -7.88
C LEU A 109 -1.56 10.92 -7.04
N SER A 110 -1.51 10.76 -5.72
CA SER A 110 -0.87 11.70 -4.80
C SER A 110 0.52 11.27 -4.33
N ASN A 111 1.03 10.11 -4.79
CA ASN A 111 2.25 9.48 -4.28
C ASN A 111 3.10 8.92 -5.43
N GLU A 112 3.83 9.78 -6.15
CA GLU A 112 4.71 9.35 -7.26
C GLU A 112 5.78 8.33 -6.83
N TRP A 113 6.26 8.46 -5.59
CA TRP A 113 7.21 7.50 -5.01
C TRP A 113 6.59 6.10 -4.93
N PHE A 114 5.29 5.99 -4.62
CA PHE A 114 4.59 4.72 -4.48
C PHE A 114 4.43 4.04 -5.84
N ILE A 115 4.11 4.81 -6.89
CA ILE A 115 4.10 4.29 -8.26
C ILE A 115 5.47 3.77 -8.68
N SER A 116 6.52 4.54 -8.38
CA SER A 116 7.89 4.13 -8.68
C SER A 116 8.29 2.87 -7.90
N PHE A 117 7.86 2.77 -6.64
CA PHE A 117 8.04 1.59 -5.80
C PHE A 117 7.36 0.36 -6.39
N LEU A 118 6.08 0.44 -6.75
CA LEU A 118 5.33 -0.66 -7.36
C LEU A 118 5.97 -1.11 -8.68
N LYS A 119 6.37 -0.17 -9.55
CA LYS A 119 7.06 -0.48 -10.82
C LYS A 119 8.40 -1.18 -10.60
N GLN A 120 9.16 -0.82 -9.56
CA GLN A 120 10.41 -1.51 -9.22
C GLN A 120 10.18 -2.94 -8.75
N TYR A 121 9.16 -3.18 -7.94
CA TYR A 121 8.79 -4.53 -7.51
C TYR A 121 8.32 -5.36 -8.70
N LYS A 122 7.40 -4.82 -9.52
CA LYS A 122 6.85 -5.50 -10.71
C LYS A 122 7.91 -5.88 -11.75
N ASN A 123 8.90 -5.01 -12.01
CA ASN A 123 9.77 -5.16 -13.19
C ASN A 123 11.24 -5.48 -12.90
N LYS A 124 11.71 -5.35 -11.65
CA LYS A 124 13.16 -5.36 -11.36
C LYS A 124 13.57 -6.18 -10.16
N LYS A 125 12.95 -5.94 -9.00
CA LYS A 125 13.46 -6.48 -7.73
C LYS A 125 12.88 -7.83 -7.39
N HIS A 126 11.55 -7.90 -7.30
CA HIS A 126 10.83 -9.08 -6.83
C HIS A 126 9.52 -9.24 -7.63
N PRO A 127 9.59 -9.55 -8.93
CA PRO A 127 8.41 -9.68 -9.79
C PRO A 127 7.47 -10.78 -9.29
N ASP A 128 8.03 -11.91 -8.84
CA ASP A 128 7.25 -13.04 -8.31
C ASP A 128 6.50 -12.66 -7.04
N LEU A 129 7.15 -11.92 -6.13
CA LEU A 129 6.52 -11.41 -4.92
C LEU A 129 5.41 -10.40 -5.22
N TYR A 130 5.65 -9.49 -6.17
CA TYR A 130 4.62 -8.55 -6.62
C TYR A 130 3.40 -9.29 -7.15
N GLU A 131 3.62 -10.28 -8.01
CA GLU A 131 2.57 -11.08 -8.63
C GLU A 131 1.82 -11.93 -7.60
N TYR A 132 2.54 -12.50 -6.64
CA TYR A 132 1.97 -13.24 -5.52
C TYR A 132 1.05 -12.34 -4.69
N VAL A 133 1.51 -11.17 -4.26
CA VAL A 133 0.72 -10.22 -3.46
C VAL A 133 -0.51 -9.71 -4.24
N LEU A 134 -0.36 -9.47 -5.54
CA LEU A 134 -1.48 -9.07 -6.40
C LEU A 134 -2.51 -10.19 -6.55
N THR A 135 -2.06 -11.43 -6.77
CA THR A 135 -2.94 -12.61 -6.85
C THR A 135 -3.68 -12.84 -5.53
N ARG A 136 -2.98 -12.73 -4.40
CA ARG A 136 -3.60 -12.78 -3.07
C ARG A 136 -4.64 -11.69 -2.86
N THR A 137 -4.36 -10.48 -3.31
CA THR A 137 -5.32 -9.37 -3.20
C THR A 137 -6.54 -9.63 -4.07
N ALA A 138 -6.37 -10.19 -5.26
CA ALA A 138 -7.50 -10.65 -6.08
C ALA A 138 -8.29 -11.77 -5.41
N GLU A 139 -7.63 -12.65 -4.65
CA GLU A 139 -8.26 -13.76 -3.94
C GLU A 139 -9.09 -13.30 -2.73
N HIS A 140 -8.52 -12.42 -1.90
CA HIS A 140 -9.05 -12.07 -0.58
C HIS A 140 -9.48 -10.60 -0.45
N GLY A 141 -9.39 -9.83 -1.52
CA GLY A 141 -9.74 -8.42 -1.57
C GLY A 141 -9.00 -7.59 -0.52
N ASN A 142 -9.76 -6.79 0.22
CA ASN A 142 -9.26 -5.83 1.20
C ASN A 142 -8.96 -6.45 2.57
N LYS A 143 -8.93 -7.78 2.72
CA LYS A 143 -8.69 -8.47 4.00
C LYS A 143 -7.46 -7.95 4.77
N TYR A 144 -6.38 -7.63 4.04
CA TYR A 144 -5.12 -7.13 4.61
C TYR A 144 -4.95 -5.61 4.46
N MET A 145 -5.97 -4.91 3.97
CA MET A 145 -5.97 -3.45 3.87
C MET A 145 -6.46 -2.87 5.18
N LYS A 146 -5.56 -2.24 5.93
CA LYS A 146 -5.91 -1.47 7.12
C LYS A 146 -6.36 -0.07 6.73
N ASN A 147 -6.58 0.80 7.71
CA ASN A 147 -7.04 2.18 7.51
C ASN A 147 -6.09 3.08 6.69
N TYR A 148 -4.91 2.57 6.28
CA TYR A 148 -4.03 3.25 5.35
C TYR A 148 -3.53 2.26 4.26
N PRO A 149 -4.16 2.26 3.06
CA PRO A 149 -3.92 1.26 2.03
C PRO A 149 -2.48 1.22 1.50
N ILE A 150 -1.82 2.35 1.31
CA ILE A 150 -0.43 2.40 0.79
C ILE A 150 0.51 1.66 1.73
N LEU A 151 0.45 1.94 3.04
CA LEU A 151 1.26 1.22 4.03
C LEU A 151 0.90 -0.27 4.07
N SER A 152 -0.38 -0.61 3.96
CA SER A 152 -0.83 -2.00 3.92
C SER A 152 -0.22 -2.76 2.74
N ILE A 153 -0.18 -2.15 1.55
CA ILE A 153 0.43 -2.74 0.34
C ILE A 153 1.95 -2.85 0.49
N VAL A 154 2.61 -1.79 0.98
CA VAL A 154 4.06 -1.79 1.19
C VAL A 154 4.47 -2.87 2.19
N LEU A 155 3.73 -3.02 3.31
CA LEU A 155 3.98 -4.07 4.29
C LEU A 155 3.77 -5.45 3.69
N GLN A 156 2.69 -5.64 2.93
CA GLN A 156 2.41 -6.90 2.25
C GLN A 156 3.50 -7.33 1.28
N LEU A 157 4.16 -6.38 0.61
CA LEU A 157 5.30 -6.61 -0.28
C LEU A 157 6.62 -6.89 0.46
N LEU A 158 6.60 -6.99 1.80
CA LEU A 158 7.75 -7.44 2.58
C LEU A 158 7.74 -8.96 2.84
N PHE A 159 6.59 -9.62 2.68
CA PHE A 159 6.38 -11.02 3.05
C PHE A 159 6.01 -11.86 1.83
N GLU A 160 6.79 -12.90 1.58
CA GLU A 160 6.46 -13.93 0.60
C GLU A 160 5.28 -14.77 1.06
N ASP A 161 5.22 -15.12 2.35
CA ASP A 161 4.23 -16.08 2.85
C ASP A 161 3.24 -15.49 3.85
N ILE A 162 2.75 -14.25 3.68
CA ILE A 162 1.81 -13.62 4.66
C ILE A 162 0.58 -14.49 4.99
N ASP A 163 0.21 -15.36 4.05
CA ASP A 163 -0.92 -16.27 4.16
C ASP A 163 -0.60 -17.62 4.83
N ASP A 164 0.66 -17.84 5.21
CA ASP A 164 1.09 -18.99 6.00
C ASP A 164 0.17 -19.09 7.23
N LYS A 165 -0.34 -20.31 7.43
CA LYS A 165 -1.16 -20.66 8.58
C LYS A 165 -0.48 -20.23 9.89
N CYS A 166 0.84 -20.31 9.97
CA CYS A 166 1.65 -19.85 11.09
C CYS A 166 1.53 -18.32 11.33
N LEU A 167 1.54 -17.51 10.26
CA LEU A 167 1.41 -16.05 10.36
C LEU A 167 -0.03 -15.61 10.68
N LYS A 168 -1.01 -16.36 10.19
CA LYS A 168 -2.44 -16.17 10.49
C LYS A 168 -2.78 -16.52 11.93
N GLU A 169 -2.36 -17.69 12.41
CA GLU A 169 -2.62 -18.16 13.78
C GLU A 169 -1.92 -17.30 14.84
N LYS A 170 -0.74 -16.77 14.52
CA LYS A 170 0.01 -15.88 15.42
C LYS A 170 -0.34 -14.40 15.23
N CYS A 171 -1.31 -14.05 14.39
CA CYS A 171 -1.70 -12.66 14.12
C CYS A 171 -0.51 -11.73 13.75
N VAL A 172 0.52 -12.28 13.08
CA VAL A 172 1.81 -11.59 12.86
C VAL A 172 1.63 -10.32 12.06
N PHE A 173 0.72 -10.29 11.08
CA PHE A 173 0.48 -9.07 10.29
C PHE A 173 -0.15 -7.95 11.12
N ASP A 174 -1.06 -8.27 12.04
CA ASP A 174 -1.69 -7.29 12.92
C ASP A 174 -0.68 -6.75 13.94
N ASP A 175 0.16 -7.64 14.48
CA ASP A 175 1.25 -7.30 15.39
C ASP A 175 2.32 -6.44 14.70
N LEU A 176 2.68 -6.80 13.46
CA LEU A 176 3.58 -6.01 12.61
C LEU A 176 3.00 -4.63 12.35
N TRP A 177 1.74 -4.57 11.91
CA TRP A 177 1.04 -3.31 11.66
C TRP A 177 1.08 -2.43 12.91
N PHE A 178 0.72 -3.00 14.06
CA PHE A 178 0.74 -2.28 15.33
C PHE A 178 2.15 -1.81 15.70
N SER A 179 3.15 -2.70 15.63
CA SER A 179 4.53 -2.39 15.97
C SER A 179 5.08 -1.28 15.08
N ILE A 180 4.94 -1.39 13.77
CA ILE A 180 5.50 -0.42 12.82
C ILE A 180 4.80 0.94 12.94
N THR A 181 3.49 0.98 13.16
CA THR A 181 2.72 2.23 13.30
C THR A 181 2.85 2.92 14.67
N ASN A 182 3.48 2.27 15.66
CA ASN A 182 3.74 2.85 16.98
C ASN A 182 5.23 3.08 17.24
N ASP A 183 6.07 2.12 16.87
CA ASP A 183 7.51 2.06 17.15
C ASP A 183 8.37 2.42 15.92
N GLY A 184 7.74 2.69 14.78
CA GLY A 184 8.42 3.13 13.55
C GLY A 184 9.16 2.02 12.82
N LEU A 185 9.91 2.44 11.79
CA LEU A 185 10.64 1.56 10.86
C LEU A 185 11.54 0.57 11.58
N LYS A 186 12.31 1.00 12.59
CA LYS A 186 13.28 0.13 13.28
C LYS A 186 12.65 -1.12 13.89
N SER A 187 11.37 -1.07 14.23
CA SER A 187 10.65 -2.20 14.81
C SER A 187 10.45 -3.37 13.85
N ILE A 188 10.65 -3.16 12.54
CA ILE A 188 10.61 -4.23 11.53
C ILE A 188 11.61 -5.36 11.81
N THR A 189 12.73 -5.04 12.48
CA THR A 189 13.77 -6.02 12.86
C THR A 189 13.25 -7.15 13.73
N LYS A 190 12.16 -6.94 14.50
CA LYS A 190 11.48 -7.98 15.29
C LYS A 190 10.86 -9.09 14.43
N TYR A 191 10.70 -8.83 13.12
CA TYR A 191 10.05 -9.71 12.15
C TYR A 191 11.04 -10.22 11.09
N SER A 192 12.35 -10.17 11.38
CA SER A 192 13.40 -10.65 10.45
C SER A 192 13.20 -12.07 9.98
N ASP A 193 12.66 -12.93 10.83
CA ASP A 193 12.47 -14.35 10.53
C ASP A 193 11.37 -14.59 9.49
N TYR A 194 10.55 -13.58 9.21
CA TYR A 194 9.41 -13.64 8.30
C TYR A 194 9.61 -12.79 7.03
N ILE A 195 10.68 -11.99 6.97
CA ILE A 195 10.94 -11.04 5.89
C ILE A 195 12.20 -11.51 5.16
N ILE A 196 12.14 -11.55 3.84
CA ILE A 196 13.29 -11.90 3.00
C ILE A 196 14.47 -10.99 3.36
N ALA A 197 15.63 -11.59 3.66
CA ALA A 197 16.82 -10.87 4.15
C ALA A 197 17.25 -9.70 3.25
N GLU A 198 17.15 -9.87 1.93
CA GLU A 198 17.44 -8.81 0.96
C GLU A 198 16.47 -7.62 1.11
N ILE A 199 15.16 -7.89 1.22
CA ILE A 199 14.14 -6.86 1.41
C ILE A 199 14.34 -6.15 2.75
N MET A 200 14.63 -6.91 3.81
CA MET A 200 14.95 -6.35 5.13
C MET A 200 16.15 -5.41 5.06
N ASN A 201 17.24 -5.86 4.43
CA ASN A 201 18.44 -5.06 4.24
C ASN A 201 18.15 -3.77 3.45
N GLU A 202 17.31 -3.85 2.42
CA GLU A 202 16.84 -2.66 1.70
C GLU A 202 16.05 -1.70 2.62
N GLN A 203 15.15 -2.20 3.46
CA GLN A 203 14.36 -1.36 4.36
C GLN A 203 15.18 -0.73 5.48
N ILE A 204 16.28 -1.34 5.92
CA ILE A 204 17.10 -0.81 7.02
C ILE A 204 18.20 0.14 6.53
N ASN A 205 18.85 -0.20 5.41
CA ASN A 205 20.11 0.45 5.03
C ASN A 205 19.97 1.51 3.92
N LYS A 206 18.82 1.58 3.22
CA LYS A 206 18.58 2.70 2.30
C LYS A 206 18.17 3.94 3.07
N LYS A 207 18.51 5.12 2.54
CA LYS A 207 18.20 6.42 3.15
C LYS A 207 16.69 6.69 3.23
N GLN A 208 15.93 6.27 2.23
CA GLN A 208 14.49 6.55 2.08
C GLN A 208 13.79 5.32 1.46
N PRO A 209 13.72 4.19 2.17
CA PRO A 209 13.11 2.98 1.66
C PRO A 209 11.58 3.15 1.55
N GLY A 210 10.93 2.27 0.78
CA GLY A 210 9.49 2.35 0.52
C GLY A 210 8.66 2.34 1.81
N LEU A 211 9.06 1.54 2.81
CA LEU A 211 8.38 1.52 4.11
C LEU A 211 8.52 2.83 4.88
N PHE A 212 9.69 3.47 4.83
CA PHE A 212 9.90 4.77 5.46
C PHE A 212 9.01 5.86 4.84
N GLN A 213 8.94 5.89 3.51
CA GLN A 213 8.06 6.83 2.77
C GLN A 213 6.58 6.60 3.15
N ALA A 214 6.15 5.33 3.19
CA ALA A 214 4.79 4.97 3.60
C ALA A 214 4.47 5.43 5.04
N LEU A 215 5.44 5.27 5.96
CA LEU A 215 5.28 5.69 7.35
C LEU A 215 5.22 7.21 7.48
N ARG A 216 6.07 7.95 6.77
CA ARG A 216 5.99 9.42 6.75
C ARG A 216 4.60 9.88 6.30
N GLU A 217 4.06 9.30 5.23
CA GLU A 217 2.72 9.66 4.77
C GLU A 217 1.61 9.27 5.75
N PHE A 218 1.73 8.09 6.39
CA PHE A 218 0.81 7.65 7.43
C PHE A 218 0.76 8.60 8.64
N TYR A 219 1.91 9.11 9.08
CA TYR A 219 1.99 10.00 10.23
C TYR A 219 1.66 11.45 9.91
N ARG A 220 1.76 11.86 8.64
CA ARG A 220 1.71 13.27 8.20
C ARG A 220 0.50 14.02 8.76
N GLN A 221 -0.71 13.55 8.47
CA GLN A 221 -1.91 14.29 8.88
C GLN A 221 -2.09 14.37 10.40
N ASP A 222 -1.85 13.26 11.10
CA ASP A 222 -1.99 13.20 12.56
C ASP A 222 -0.95 14.13 13.23
N LEU A 223 0.29 14.14 12.75
CA LEU A 223 1.34 15.02 13.25
C LEU A 223 0.99 16.50 13.05
N PHE A 224 0.48 16.85 11.87
CA PHE A 224 0.05 18.23 11.57
C PHE A 224 -1.04 18.70 12.54
N GLN A 225 -2.03 17.85 12.82
CA GLN A 225 -3.08 18.16 13.79
C GLN A 225 -2.52 18.34 15.20
N LEU A 226 -1.60 17.47 15.63
CA LEU A 226 -0.96 17.55 16.94
C LEU A 226 -0.12 18.81 17.11
N PHE A 227 0.60 19.25 16.08
CA PHE A 227 1.35 20.51 16.08
C PHE A 227 0.41 21.70 16.22
N LYS A 228 -0.69 21.71 15.46
CA LYS A 228 -1.70 22.76 15.55
C LYS A 228 -2.36 22.83 16.94
N GLN A 229 -2.70 21.68 17.53
CA GLN A 229 -3.29 21.60 18.87
C GLN A 229 -2.32 22.03 19.97
N SER A 230 -1.02 21.80 19.75
CA SER A 230 0.04 22.18 20.69
C SER A 230 0.52 23.62 20.48
N ASP A 231 0.03 24.28 19.42
CA ASP A 231 0.43 25.62 18.99
C ASP A 231 1.96 25.72 18.83
N ILE A 232 2.45 24.77 18.03
CA ILE A 232 3.84 24.67 17.54
C ILE A 232 3.86 25.16 16.10
N THR A 233 4.65 26.19 15.85
CA THR A 233 4.91 26.71 14.51
C THR A 233 6.01 25.90 13.84
N ASP A 234 5.84 25.63 12.54
CA ASP A 234 6.88 24.99 11.74
C ASP A 234 7.98 26.00 11.39
N ASN A 235 9.00 26.07 12.25
CA ASN A 235 10.18 26.89 12.03
C ASN A 235 11.35 25.99 11.62
N GLN A 236 12.07 26.37 10.55
CA GLN A 236 13.26 25.64 10.08
C GLN A 236 13.01 24.17 9.72
N ASN A 237 11.88 23.86 9.07
CA ASN A 237 11.49 22.51 8.68
C ASN A 237 11.40 21.53 9.88
N LEU A 238 10.99 22.05 11.04
CA LEU A 238 10.77 21.24 12.24
C LEU A 238 9.75 20.13 11.97
N TYR A 239 8.71 20.42 11.20
CA TYR A 239 7.69 19.45 10.85
C TYR A 239 8.26 18.24 10.11
N ASP A 240 9.06 18.48 9.05
CA ASP A 240 9.69 17.41 8.29
C ASP A 240 10.71 16.63 9.11
N LEU A 241 11.52 17.33 9.92
CA LEU A 241 12.46 16.71 10.84
C LEU A 241 11.73 15.74 11.78
N VAL A 242 10.62 16.17 12.38
CA VAL A 242 9.85 15.35 13.30
C VAL A 242 9.17 14.19 12.59
N LEU A 243 8.68 14.42 11.39
CA LEU A 243 8.08 13.38 10.56
C LEU A 243 9.10 12.27 10.23
N ASP A 244 10.33 12.64 9.89
CA ASP A 244 11.42 11.69 9.65
C ASP A 244 11.74 10.88 10.91
N ASN A 245 11.87 11.56 12.05
CA ASN A 245 12.18 10.90 13.33
C ASN A 245 11.06 9.94 13.79
N ILE A 246 9.79 10.31 13.61
CA ILE A 246 8.66 9.44 13.94
C ILE A 246 8.55 8.28 12.96
N ALA A 247 8.81 8.50 11.67
CA ALA A 247 8.86 7.41 10.69
C ALA A 247 9.95 6.39 11.05
N GLU A 248 11.11 6.83 11.54
CA GLU A 248 12.21 5.94 11.91
C GLU A 248 12.02 5.26 13.27
N HIS A 249 11.54 5.99 14.29
CA HIS A 249 11.56 5.56 15.69
C HIS A 249 10.20 5.47 16.37
N GLY A 250 9.12 5.79 15.66
CA GLY A 250 7.78 5.83 16.21
C GLY A 250 7.49 7.12 16.98
N TRP A 251 6.25 7.26 17.44
CA TRP A 251 5.73 8.51 18.00
C TRP A 251 6.55 9.02 19.19
N ILE A 252 6.70 8.21 20.23
CA ILE A 252 7.30 8.66 21.49
C ILE A 252 8.80 8.88 21.35
N ASN A 253 9.51 7.94 20.73
CA ASN A 253 10.97 8.05 20.60
C ASN A 253 11.35 9.10 19.55
N GLY A 254 10.62 9.18 18.44
CA GLY A 254 10.85 10.20 17.41
C GLY A 254 10.60 11.62 17.90
N ILE A 255 9.63 11.84 18.80
CA ILE A 255 9.40 13.16 19.40
C ILE A 255 10.46 13.49 20.46
N LYS A 256 11.01 12.51 21.16
CA LYS A 256 12.07 12.76 22.15
C LYS A 256 13.34 13.32 21.52
N THR A 257 13.65 12.99 20.27
CA THR A 257 14.88 13.46 19.60
C THR A 257 14.87 14.96 19.27
N ILE A 258 13.69 15.61 19.31
CA ILE A 258 13.53 17.03 18.97
C ILE A 258 13.28 17.93 20.19
N GLN A 259 13.44 17.40 21.40
CA GLN A 259 13.17 18.14 22.65
C GLN A 259 13.85 19.52 22.66
N ASP A 260 15.10 19.61 22.20
CA ASP A 260 15.89 20.85 22.20
C ASP A 260 15.52 21.82 21.06
N LYS A 261 14.64 21.41 20.14
CA LYS A 261 14.15 22.23 19.01
C LYS A 261 12.83 22.92 19.33
N ILE A 262 12.19 22.59 20.45
CA ILE A 262 10.89 23.13 20.87
C ILE A 262 11.01 23.73 22.26
N THR A 263 10.27 24.82 22.52
CA THR A 263 10.23 25.37 23.88
C THR A 263 9.70 24.35 24.89
N PRO A 264 10.24 24.26 26.12
CA PRO A 264 9.85 23.22 27.08
C PRO A 264 8.34 23.15 27.37
N LYS A 265 7.67 24.32 27.42
CA LYS A 265 6.22 24.40 27.62
C LYS A 265 5.45 23.72 26.49
N ARG A 266 5.82 23.99 25.23
CA ARG A 266 5.16 23.42 24.05
C ARG A 266 5.47 21.93 23.88
N TYR A 267 6.71 21.54 24.16
CA TYR A 267 7.11 20.14 24.15
C TYR A 267 6.31 19.30 25.15
N LYS A 268 6.08 19.80 26.38
CA LYS A 268 5.24 19.12 27.37
C LYS A 268 3.80 18.95 26.88
N ILE A 269 3.20 20.00 26.32
CA ILE A 269 1.83 19.95 25.75
C ILE A 269 1.76 18.93 24.60
N LEU A 270 2.77 18.91 23.72
CA LEU A 270 2.83 17.96 22.61
C LEU A 270 2.87 16.51 23.11
N LEU A 271 3.70 16.21 24.11
CA LEU A 271 3.76 14.87 24.70
C LEU A 271 2.43 14.44 25.34
N GLU A 272 1.75 15.35 26.05
CA GLU A 272 0.42 15.09 26.62
C GLU A 272 -0.62 14.80 25.52
N ASN A 273 -0.63 15.59 24.45
CA ASN A 273 -1.53 15.39 23.31
C ASN A 273 -1.26 14.06 22.59
N ILE A 274 0.00 13.67 22.43
CA ILE A 274 0.39 12.39 21.82
C ILE A 274 -0.06 11.22 22.69
N ASP A 275 0.14 11.28 24.01
CA ASP A 275 -0.31 10.23 24.92
C ASP A 275 -1.83 10.04 24.84
N LEU A 276 -2.60 11.13 24.83
CA LEU A 276 -4.05 11.08 24.64
C LEU A 276 -4.44 10.49 23.28
N PHE A 277 -3.76 10.88 22.21
CA PHE A 277 -3.97 10.35 20.86
C PHE A 277 -3.72 8.84 20.80
N LEU A 278 -2.59 8.37 21.34
CA LEU A 278 -2.24 6.95 21.35
C LEU A 278 -3.20 6.12 22.21
N LYS A 279 -3.64 6.64 23.36
CA LYS A 279 -4.67 6.00 24.20
C LYS A 279 -5.99 5.82 23.45
N ARG A 280 -6.43 6.84 22.69
CA ARG A 280 -7.64 6.73 21.84
C ARG A 280 -7.48 5.70 20.74
N ARG A 281 -6.32 5.66 20.06
CA ARG A 281 -6.04 4.62 19.06
C ARG A 281 -6.12 3.22 19.67
N ARG A 282 -5.49 3.00 20.83
CA ARG A 282 -5.54 1.70 21.54
C ARG A 282 -6.96 1.33 21.98
N GLY A 283 -7.72 2.28 22.53
CA GLY A 283 -9.12 2.05 22.93
C GLY A 283 -10.04 1.66 21.76
N ASN A 284 -9.79 2.20 20.58
CA ASN A 284 -10.49 1.81 19.35
C ASN A 284 -9.97 0.51 18.72
N SER A 285 -8.79 0.03 19.14
CA SER A 285 -8.17 -1.22 18.66
C SER A 285 -8.62 -2.47 19.42
N ASN A 286 -9.52 -2.32 20.40
CA ASN A 286 -10.05 -3.42 21.23
C ASN A 286 -10.83 -4.52 20.46
N LEU A 287 -10.94 -4.42 19.13
CA LEU A 287 -11.55 -5.44 18.27
C LEU A 287 -10.60 -6.59 17.86
N ASN A 288 -9.32 -6.60 18.25
CA ASN A 288 -8.43 -7.75 18.02
C ASN A 288 -7.35 -7.98 19.11
N LEU A 289 -7.61 -7.52 20.34
CA LEU A 289 -6.64 -7.62 21.44
C LEU A 289 -6.48 -9.03 22.03
N SER A 290 -7.37 -9.97 21.68
CA SER A 290 -7.23 -11.38 22.06
C SER A 290 -5.98 -12.03 21.44
N CYS A 291 -5.65 -11.68 20.19
CA CYS A 291 -4.49 -12.23 19.49
C CYS A 291 -3.14 -11.73 20.04
N LEU A 292 -3.05 -10.43 20.35
CA LEU A 292 -1.83 -9.76 20.85
C LEU A 292 -1.41 -10.24 22.24
N LEU A 293 -2.36 -10.62 23.09
CA LEU A 293 -2.11 -11.11 24.45
C LEU A 293 -1.50 -12.52 24.48
N ASP A 294 -1.78 -13.33 23.45
CA ASP A 294 -1.24 -14.70 23.35
C ASP A 294 0.19 -14.70 22.79
N PHE A 295 0.52 -13.79 21.87
CA PHE A 295 1.89 -13.65 21.36
C PHE A 295 2.88 -13.16 22.43
N THR A 296 2.48 -12.18 23.25
CA THR A 296 3.31 -11.69 24.37
C THR A 296 3.49 -12.72 25.48
N ARG A 297 2.50 -13.58 25.74
CA ARG A 297 2.67 -14.72 26.65
C ARG A 297 3.71 -15.71 26.14
N ASN A 298 3.68 -16.07 24.87
CA ASN A 298 4.59 -17.08 24.32
C ASN A 298 6.06 -16.64 24.25
N GLN A 299 6.36 -15.34 24.19
CA GLN A 299 7.74 -14.86 24.31
C GLN A 299 8.27 -14.85 25.76
N ILE A 300 7.41 -14.67 26.75
CA ILE A 300 7.81 -14.67 28.17
C ILE A 300 8.10 -16.09 28.68
N TYR A 301 7.47 -17.12 28.10
CA TYR A 301 7.69 -18.53 28.50
C TYR A 301 8.87 -19.22 27.79
N HIS A 302 9.52 -18.56 26.84
CA HIS A 302 10.69 -19.08 26.12
C HIS A 302 11.95 -18.21 26.30
N SER A 303 11.95 -17.30 27.29
CA SER A 303 13.14 -16.61 27.82
C SER A 303 13.57 -17.25 29.14
#